data_AF-A0A0K8QV00-F1
#
_entry.id   AF-A0A0K8QV00-F1
#
_cell.length_a   1.000
_cell.length_b   1.000
_cell.length_c   1.000
_cell.angle_alpha   90.00
_cell.angle_beta   90.00
_cell.angle_gamma   90.00
#
_symmetry.space_group_name_H-M   'P 1'
#
loop_
_entity.id
_entity.type
_entity.pdbx_description
1 polymer ?
#
loop_
_entity_poly.entity_id
_entity_poly.type
_entity_poly.pdbx_seq_one_letter_code
_entity_poly.pdbx_strand_id
1 'polypeptide(L)'
;MKKVKKQSGIRYLALFVSLILLSVNFSFAGGDNLDEDIDRIRKGEIRVVAAPGESVTIEQLSHEFWFGCALSNGMFANDVSGDDARIYREKFLENFNSAVTENAVKWASMEPRKGEVNYSVIDNMLNWTEENKIPLRGHNLFWGIEQFVQPWVKELDDKELESTIRERARTVTGKYKGRFAEYDLNNEMVHGNYYEERLGKDITKKMAEWAMEGDKDAKLYLNDYDILTGRVLVPYLKQIRELLAQGVPIAGIGVQGHLHGETFDRLQLQNALDSLAQFGLPVKVTEFNMPGQRSRYYTEKIRVMTPAEEEAKAKEMVDYYRICFAHPSVDGILMWGFWAGANWIPVSSLYRRDWSPTPAAEAYQDLIFRDWWTKEKGKADTNGRYSTRGFYGKYRITVGNQTREVDLSKEKGSVVVDMTRKSR
;
A
#
# COMPACT_ATOMS: atom_id res chain seq x y z
N MET A 1 12.98 18.58 -68.41
CA MET A 1 13.74 18.89 -67.19
C MET A 1 12.81 18.83 -65.98
N LYS A 2 13.12 17.97 -64.99
CA LYS A 2 12.70 18.03 -63.57
C LYS A 2 11.17 17.96 -63.29
N LYS A 3 10.63 17.19 -62.35
CA LYS A 3 11.15 16.30 -61.30
C LYS A 3 9.94 15.46 -60.84
N VAL A 4 10.12 14.16 -60.73
CA VAL A 4 9.23 13.24 -60.01
C VAL A 4 9.18 13.65 -58.54
N LYS A 5 7.97 13.80 -57.97
CA LYS A 5 7.77 13.78 -56.51
C LYS A 5 6.73 12.73 -56.16
N LYS A 6 7.25 11.68 -55.53
CA LYS A 6 6.57 10.53 -54.94
C LYS A 6 5.63 11.02 -53.83
N GLN A 7 4.33 10.78 -53.95
CA GLN A 7 3.40 10.84 -52.82
C GLN A 7 3.59 9.56 -52.00
N SER A 8 4.17 9.68 -50.81
CA SER A 8 4.14 8.64 -49.78
C SER A 8 2.90 8.88 -48.91
N GLY A 9 1.83 8.14 -49.17
CA GLY A 9 0.67 8.07 -48.28
C GLY A 9 1.05 7.29 -47.03
N ILE A 10 1.18 7.98 -45.91
CA ILE A 10 1.19 7.36 -44.58
C ILE A 10 -0.27 7.18 -44.20
N ARG A 11 -0.76 5.94 -44.30
CA ARG A 11 -2.05 5.53 -43.74
C ARG A 11 -1.88 5.44 -42.23
N TYR A 12 -2.50 6.35 -41.48
CA TYR A 12 -2.73 6.16 -40.06
C TYR A 12 -3.78 5.06 -39.90
N LEU A 13 -3.32 3.85 -39.62
CA LEU A 13 -4.18 2.76 -39.17
C LEU A 13 -4.46 2.98 -37.68
N ALA A 14 -5.60 3.59 -37.37
CA ALA A 14 -6.10 3.65 -36.00
C ALA A 14 -6.45 2.22 -35.56
N LEU A 15 -5.57 1.60 -34.77
CA LEU A 15 -5.90 0.35 -34.08
C LEU A 15 -6.87 0.70 -32.95
N PHE A 16 -8.16 0.53 -33.22
CA PHE A 16 -9.17 0.40 -32.17
C PHE A 16 -8.91 -0.94 -31.45
N VAL A 17 -8.19 -0.90 -30.33
CA VAL A 17 -8.17 -2.01 -29.39
C VAL A 17 -9.47 -1.93 -28.60
N SER A 18 -10.47 -2.69 -29.03
CA SER A 18 -11.65 -2.96 -28.20
C SER A 18 -11.20 -3.75 -26.97
N LEU A 19 -11.11 -3.08 -25.82
CA LEU A 19 -11.03 -3.75 -24.53
C LEU A 19 -12.33 -4.52 -24.32
N ILE A 20 -12.29 -5.83 -24.54
CA ILE A 20 -13.32 -6.73 -24.05
C ILE A 20 -13.10 -6.83 -22.54
N LEU A 21 -13.84 -6.02 -21.78
CA LEU A 21 -14.05 -6.24 -20.35
C LEU A 21 -14.77 -7.60 -20.21
N LEU A 22 -14.02 -8.68 -20.00
CA LEU A 22 -14.58 -9.85 -19.35
C LEU A 22 -14.89 -9.45 -17.92
N SER A 23 -16.13 -9.01 -17.68
CA SER A 23 -16.68 -8.93 -16.34
C SER A 23 -16.77 -10.34 -15.78
N VAL A 24 -15.74 -10.79 -15.07
CA VAL A 24 -15.86 -11.93 -14.19
C VAL A 24 -16.72 -11.46 -13.01
N ASN A 25 -18.01 -11.80 -13.04
CA ASN A 25 -18.91 -11.58 -11.91
C ASN A 25 -18.44 -12.48 -10.75
N PHE A 26 -17.61 -11.94 -9.87
CA PHE A 26 -17.41 -12.52 -8.55
C PHE A 26 -18.62 -12.15 -7.69
N SER A 27 -19.63 -13.01 -7.67
CA SER A 27 -20.63 -12.98 -6.61
C SER A 27 -19.98 -13.52 -5.34
N PHE A 28 -19.48 -12.62 -4.48
CA PHE A 28 -19.16 -12.97 -3.10
C PHE A 28 -20.48 -13.13 -2.36
N ALA A 29 -20.81 -14.37 -2.00
CA ALA A 29 -21.82 -14.62 -0.99
C ALA A 29 -21.23 -14.15 0.35
N GLY A 30 -21.73 -13.05 0.87
CA GLY A 30 -21.21 -12.45 2.09
C GLY A 30 -21.29 -13.41 3.29
N GLY A 31 -20.25 -13.36 4.12
CA GLY A 31 -20.34 -13.65 5.55
C GLY A 31 -19.77 -14.97 6.06
N ASP A 32 -19.86 -16.08 5.33
CA ASP A 32 -19.87 -17.37 6.05
C ASP A 32 -18.53 -18.09 6.22
N ASN A 33 -17.43 -17.72 5.55
CA ASN A 33 -16.10 -18.17 5.99
C ASN A 33 -14.91 -17.35 5.44
N LEU A 34 -14.50 -16.28 6.15
CA LEU A 34 -13.30 -15.49 5.79
C LEU A 34 -12.03 -16.35 5.68
N ASP A 35 -11.89 -17.44 6.44
CA ASP A 35 -10.70 -18.30 6.37
C ASP A 35 -10.65 -19.09 5.04
N GLU A 36 -11.79 -19.54 4.53
CA GLU A 36 -11.85 -20.18 3.20
C GLU A 36 -11.53 -19.20 2.09
N ASP A 37 -12.01 -17.97 2.20
CA ASP A 37 -11.68 -16.90 1.26
C ASP A 37 -10.18 -16.58 1.31
N ILE A 38 -9.59 -16.44 2.49
CA ILE A 38 -8.15 -16.23 2.67
C ILE A 38 -7.36 -17.41 2.08
N ASP A 39 -7.73 -18.66 2.39
CA ASP A 39 -7.04 -19.83 1.84
C ASP A 39 -7.13 -19.85 0.31
N ARG A 40 -8.30 -19.57 -0.27
CA ARG A 40 -8.49 -19.50 -1.73
C ARG A 40 -7.71 -18.35 -2.38
N ILE A 41 -7.72 -17.16 -1.79
CA ILE A 41 -7.29 -15.91 -2.43
C ILE A 41 -5.82 -15.59 -2.14
N ARG A 42 -5.29 -16.03 -1.00
CA ARG A 42 -3.95 -15.66 -0.50
C ARG A 42 -2.94 -16.78 -0.54
N LYS A 43 -3.37 -18.02 -0.83
CA LYS A 43 -2.45 -19.15 -0.96
C LYS A 43 -2.43 -19.75 -2.35
N GLY A 44 -1.24 -20.11 -2.78
CA GLY A 44 -0.99 -20.93 -3.97
C GLY A 44 -0.47 -22.32 -3.62
N GLU A 45 -0.19 -23.12 -4.63
CA GLU A 45 0.30 -24.49 -4.45
C GLU A 45 1.83 -24.56 -4.53
N ILE A 46 2.46 -25.23 -3.57
CA ILE A 46 3.89 -25.54 -3.59
C ILE A 46 4.03 -27.05 -3.77
N ARG A 47 4.65 -27.46 -4.88
CA ARG A 47 4.95 -28.87 -5.16
C ARG A 47 6.46 -29.09 -5.11
N VAL A 48 6.89 -30.03 -4.27
CA VAL A 48 8.29 -30.43 -4.13
C VAL A 48 8.46 -31.83 -4.71
N VAL A 49 9.45 -32.00 -5.59
CA VAL A 49 9.87 -33.30 -6.12
C VAL A 49 11.18 -33.70 -5.44
N ALA A 50 11.20 -34.85 -4.78
CA ALA A 50 12.28 -35.36 -3.94
C ALA A 50 12.36 -36.89 -4.02
N ALA A 51 13.35 -37.54 -3.40
CA ALA A 51 13.34 -39.01 -3.34
C ALA A 51 12.22 -39.51 -2.41
N PRO A 52 11.58 -40.66 -2.70
CA PRO A 52 10.48 -41.18 -1.86
C PRO A 52 10.87 -41.30 -0.39
N GLY A 53 10.02 -40.79 0.50
CA GLY A 53 10.23 -40.80 1.95
C GLY A 53 11.18 -39.74 2.50
N GLU A 54 11.82 -38.92 1.65
CA GLU A 54 12.67 -37.82 2.12
C GLU A 54 11.86 -36.77 2.88
N SER A 55 12.48 -36.20 3.93
CA SER A 55 11.85 -35.14 4.71
C SER A 55 11.90 -33.82 3.95
N VAL A 56 10.77 -33.13 3.91
CA VAL A 56 10.60 -31.82 3.27
C VAL A 56 10.21 -30.81 4.35
N THR A 57 10.90 -29.67 4.39
CA THR A 57 10.53 -28.51 5.20
C THR A 57 10.34 -27.31 4.28
N ILE A 58 9.26 -26.56 4.47
CA ILE A 58 8.92 -25.35 3.71
C ILE A 58 8.74 -24.22 4.72
N GLU A 59 9.57 -23.19 4.62
CA GLU A 59 9.54 -22.02 5.50
C GLU A 59 9.35 -20.77 4.65
N GLN A 60 8.27 -20.03 4.90
CA GLN A 60 8.10 -18.72 4.28
C GLN A 60 9.15 -17.73 4.84
N LEU A 61 9.65 -16.86 3.96
CA LEU A 61 10.68 -15.86 4.23
C LEU A 61 10.14 -14.42 4.11
N SER A 62 9.14 -14.22 3.25
CA SER A 62 8.46 -12.94 3.10
C SER A 62 7.04 -13.14 2.57
N HIS A 63 6.19 -12.14 2.78
CA HIS A 63 4.87 -12.04 2.14
C HIS A 63 4.93 -11.21 0.86
N GLU A 64 4.13 -11.60 -0.14
CA GLU A 64 3.79 -10.74 -1.27
C GLU A 64 2.79 -9.64 -0.86
N PHE A 65 1.85 -9.95 0.03
CA PHE A 65 0.90 -8.96 0.57
C PHE A 65 1.61 -7.96 1.47
N TRP A 66 1.25 -6.68 1.35
CA TRP A 66 1.85 -5.62 2.14
C TRP A 66 1.19 -5.51 3.51
N PHE A 67 1.97 -5.76 4.55
CA PHE A 67 1.66 -5.41 5.93
C PHE A 67 2.63 -4.30 6.31
N GLY A 68 2.20 -3.05 6.19
CA GLY A 68 3.09 -1.91 6.25
C GLY A 68 2.76 -0.91 7.34
N CYS A 69 3.58 0.13 7.44
CA CYS A 69 3.33 1.23 8.35
C CYS A 69 3.97 2.55 7.89
N ALA A 70 3.39 3.67 8.33
CA ALA A 70 3.95 5.00 8.13
C ALA A 70 5.27 5.18 8.90
N LEU A 71 6.28 5.69 8.19
CA LEU A 71 7.56 6.10 8.75
C LEU A 71 7.48 7.57 9.18
N SER A 72 7.68 7.81 10.47
CA SER A 72 7.65 9.16 11.03
C SER A 72 8.90 9.95 10.67
N ASN A 73 8.73 11.20 10.23
CA ASN A 73 9.84 12.09 9.85
C ASN A 73 10.89 12.21 10.96
N GLY A 74 10.44 12.30 12.22
CA GLY A 74 11.33 12.45 13.37
C GLY A 74 12.29 11.27 13.53
N MET A 75 11.89 10.05 13.17
CA MET A 75 12.75 8.86 13.33
C MET A 75 13.84 8.73 12.26
N PHE A 76 13.84 9.65 11.27
CA PHE A 76 14.76 9.67 10.12
C PHE A 76 15.39 11.06 9.87
N ALA A 77 15.19 12.02 10.77
CA ALA A 77 15.87 13.30 10.71
C ALA A 77 17.37 13.15 11.06
N ASN A 78 18.23 13.99 10.47
CA ASN A 78 19.70 13.87 10.55
C ASN A 78 20.24 13.83 11.99
N ASP A 79 19.62 14.58 12.91
CA ASP A 79 20.11 14.76 14.28
C ASP A 79 19.45 13.80 15.28
N VAL A 80 18.69 12.82 14.82
CA VAL A 80 18.03 11.86 15.70
C VAL A 80 18.95 10.68 15.98
N SER A 81 19.82 10.90 16.96
CA SER A 81 20.54 9.85 17.68
C SER A 81 19.85 9.58 19.01
N GLY A 82 19.47 8.33 19.27
CA GLY A 82 18.87 7.93 20.54
C GLY A 82 18.28 6.53 20.47
N ASP A 83 18.05 5.93 21.64
CA ASP A 83 17.50 4.58 21.74
C ASP A 83 16.14 4.45 21.05
N ASP A 84 15.27 5.46 21.14
CA ASP A 84 13.95 5.41 20.51
C ASP A 84 14.01 5.25 18.99
N ALA A 85 14.91 5.95 18.29
CA ALA A 85 15.00 5.82 16.83
C ALA A 85 15.58 4.47 16.40
N ARG A 86 16.49 3.91 17.20
CA ARG A 86 17.01 2.55 17.00
C ARG A 86 15.91 1.53 17.23
N ILE A 87 15.23 1.58 18.38
CA ILE A 87 14.14 0.67 18.75
C ILE A 87 12.98 0.79 17.75
N TYR A 88 12.65 2.00 17.30
CA TYR A 88 11.63 2.23 16.26
C TYR A 88 11.96 1.45 14.98
N ARG A 89 13.19 1.56 14.47
CA ARG A 89 13.60 0.85 13.24
C ARG A 89 13.65 -0.66 13.43
N GLU A 90 14.11 -1.13 14.59
CA GLU A 90 14.08 -2.56 14.95
C GLU A 90 12.65 -3.09 15.01
N LYS A 91 11.76 -2.43 15.75
CA LYS A 91 10.33 -2.78 15.84
C LYS A 91 9.61 -2.67 14.51
N PHE A 92 10.02 -1.75 13.64
CA PHE A 92 9.47 -1.72 12.29
C PHE A 92 9.79 -3.01 11.53
N LEU A 93 11.06 -3.41 11.50
CA LEU A 93 11.52 -4.62 10.79
C LEU A 93 10.95 -5.92 11.37
N GLU A 94 10.64 -5.94 12.67
CA GLU A 94 9.96 -7.08 13.30
C GLU A 94 8.50 -7.25 12.84
N ASN A 95 7.82 -6.18 12.40
CA ASN A 95 6.36 -6.19 12.23
C ASN A 95 5.88 -5.91 10.80
N PHE A 96 6.67 -5.21 9.98
CA PHE A 96 6.21 -4.66 8.71
C PHE A 96 7.14 -4.99 7.55
N ASN A 97 6.56 -5.21 6.36
CA ASN A 97 7.30 -5.52 5.13
C ASN A 97 7.16 -4.44 4.04
N SER A 98 6.49 -3.33 4.34
CA SER A 98 6.27 -2.20 3.42
C SER A 98 6.11 -0.89 4.20
N ALA A 99 6.37 0.23 3.58
CA ALA A 99 6.38 1.53 4.25
C ALA A 99 5.63 2.61 3.46
N VAL A 100 5.23 3.67 4.15
CA VAL A 100 4.77 4.93 3.56
C VAL A 100 5.39 6.11 4.30
N THR A 101 5.69 7.20 3.61
CA THR A 101 6.18 8.41 4.30
C THR A 101 5.05 9.12 5.03
N GLU A 102 5.13 9.30 6.35
CA GLU A 102 4.04 9.95 7.12
C GLU A 102 3.83 11.41 6.65
N ASN A 103 4.92 12.18 6.58
CA ASN A 103 4.87 13.58 6.12
C ASN A 103 6.00 13.96 5.17
N ALA A 104 7.04 13.14 5.02
CA ALA A 104 8.29 13.54 4.38
C ALA A 104 8.11 14.06 2.94
N VAL A 105 7.19 13.47 2.15
CA VAL A 105 6.96 13.86 0.74
C VAL A 105 5.87 14.93 0.58
N LYS A 106 5.02 15.14 1.59
CA LYS A 106 3.97 16.19 1.55
C LYS A 106 4.59 17.55 1.23
N TRP A 107 3.97 18.29 0.31
CA TRP A 107 4.57 19.51 -0.22
C TRP A 107 4.92 20.52 0.87
N ALA A 108 4.00 20.77 1.81
CA ALA A 108 4.23 21.70 2.89
C ALA A 108 5.38 21.30 3.83
N SER A 109 5.64 20.00 4.01
CA SER A 109 6.76 19.50 4.83
C SER A 109 8.09 19.54 4.08
N MET A 110 8.05 19.24 2.79
CA MET A 110 9.23 19.15 1.94
C MET A 110 9.71 20.54 1.47
N GLU A 111 8.79 21.46 1.20
CA GLU A 111 9.07 22.82 0.71
C GLU A 111 8.13 23.84 1.39
N PRO A 112 8.37 24.15 2.68
CA PRO A 112 7.56 25.11 3.41
C PRO A 112 7.73 26.55 2.88
N ARG A 113 8.89 26.86 2.29
CA ARG A 113 9.21 28.14 1.64
C ARG A 113 9.65 27.88 0.20
N LYS A 114 9.18 28.72 -0.73
CA LYS A 114 9.46 28.59 -2.17
C LYS A 114 10.96 28.46 -2.43
N GLY A 115 11.37 27.37 -3.09
CA GLY A 115 12.75 27.08 -3.46
C GLY A 115 13.62 26.48 -2.34
N GLU A 116 13.11 26.38 -1.11
CA GLU A 116 13.83 25.79 0.03
C GLU A 116 13.37 24.36 0.28
N VAL A 117 13.75 23.46 -0.62
CA VAL A 117 13.35 22.05 -0.57
C VAL A 117 14.26 21.24 0.36
N ASN A 118 13.69 20.56 1.34
CA ASN A 118 14.40 19.64 2.23
C ASN A 118 14.27 18.18 1.76
N TYR A 119 15.33 17.67 1.14
CA TYR A 119 15.40 16.28 0.68
C TYR A 119 15.94 15.30 1.74
N SER A 120 16.57 15.79 2.81
CA SER A 120 17.38 14.96 3.71
C SER A 120 16.59 13.82 4.37
N VAL A 121 15.40 14.10 4.90
CA VAL A 121 14.57 13.10 5.58
C VAL A 121 14.13 12.00 4.62
N ILE A 122 13.71 12.36 3.41
CA ILE A 122 13.26 11.41 2.40
C ILE A 122 14.44 10.57 1.91
N ASP A 123 15.60 11.19 1.69
CA ASP A 123 16.81 10.50 1.26
C ASP A 123 17.24 9.47 2.33
N ASN A 124 17.16 9.81 3.62
CA ASN A 124 17.43 8.88 4.73
C ASN A 124 16.42 7.73 4.79
N MET A 125 15.12 8.01 4.63
CA MET A 125 14.08 6.98 4.60
C MET A 125 14.27 6.02 3.42
N LEU A 126 14.55 6.53 2.23
CA LEU A 126 14.78 5.72 1.03
C LEU A 126 16.02 4.85 1.18
N ASN A 127 17.14 5.40 1.65
CA ASN A 127 18.36 4.62 1.87
C ASN A 127 18.12 3.47 2.86
N TRP A 128 17.48 3.76 4.00
CA TRP A 128 17.19 2.74 5.00
C TRP A 128 16.20 1.67 4.50
N THR A 129 15.15 2.09 3.78
CA THR A 129 14.19 1.14 3.21
C THR A 129 14.81 0.26 2.12
N GLU A 130 15.68 0.80 1.27
CA GLU A 130 16.43 0.05 0.26
C GLU A 130 17.40 -0.96 0.88
N GLU A 131 18.17 -0.56 1.90
CA GLU A 131 19.05 -1.45 2.66
C GLU A 131 18.30 -2.64 3.26
N ASN A 132 17.05 -2.43 3.68
CA ASN A 132 16.20 -3.43 4.29
C ASN A 132 15.19 -4.06 3.32
N LYS A 133 15.26 -3.72 2.02
CA LYS A 133 14.36 -4.24 0.97
C LYS A 133 12.87 -4.00 1.24
N ILE A 134 12.55 -2.86 1.86
CA ILE A 134 11.20 -2.42 2.15
C ILE A 134 10.73 -1.54 0.99
N PRO A 135 9.65 -1.88 0.25
CA PRO A 135 9.05 -0.95 -0.70
C PRO A 135 8.46 0.25 0.05
N LEU A 136 8.76 1.46 -0.43
CA LEU A 136 8.27 2.71 0.14
C LEU A 136 7.24 3.37 -0.78
N ARG A 137 6.08 3.72 -0.23
CA ARG A 137 5.06 4.55 -0.86
C ARG A 137 5.33 6.04 -0.60
N GLY A 138 5.34 6.84 -1.65
CA GLY A 138 5.52 8.29 -1.58
C GLY A 138 4.20 8.99 -1.28
N HIS A 139 4.04 9.52 -0.07
CA HIS A 139 2.83 10.22 0.35
C HIS A 139 3.16 11.67 0.73
N ASN A 140 2.78 12.65 -0.09
CA ASN A 140 2.11 12.58 -1.40
C ASN A 140 2.69 13.65 -2.33
N LEU A 141 2.46 13.54 -3.64
CA LEU A 141 2.88 14.56 -4.60
C LEU A 141 2.07 15.84 -4.38
N PHE A 142 0.74 15.75 -4.31
CA PHE A 142 -0.14 16.88 -4.07
C PHE A 142 -1.18 16.57 -3.00
N TRP A 143 -1.62 17.62 -2.28
CA TRP A 143 -2.73 17.55 -1.35
C TRP A 143 -3.58 18.82 -1.50
N GLY A 144 -4.69 18.69 -2.21
CA GLY A 144 -5.54 19.81 -2.65
C GLY A 144 -6.51 20.35 -1.59
N ILE A 145 -6.44 19.93 -0.33
CA ILE A 145 -7.22 20.56 0.73
C ILE A 145 -6.62 21.93 1.01
N GLU A 146 -7.40 22.99 0.83
CA GLU A 146 -6.90 24.36 0.84
C GLU A 146 -6.06 24.71 2.09
N GLN A 147 -6.42 24.21 3.27
CA GLN A 147 -5.68 24.49 4.51
C GLN A 147 -4.24 23.91 4.53
N PHE A 148 -3.96 22.88 3.71
CA PHE A 148 -2.65 22.25 3.59
C PHE A 148 -1.81 22.79 2.42
N VAL A 149 -2.40 23.63 1.56
CA VAL A 149 -1.68 24.34 0.50
C VAL A 149 -0.90 25.51 1.12
N GLN A 150 0.40 25.59 0.86
CA GLN A 150 1.27 26.59 1.47
C GLN A 150 0.89 28.02 1.05
N PRO A 151 1.05 29.03 1.93
CA PRO A 151 0.72 30.42 1.61
C PRO A 151 1.38 30.92 0.31
N TRP A 152 2.67 30.64 0.12
CA TRP A 152 3.40 31.06 -1.08
C TRP A 152 2.90 30.42 -2.37
N VAL A 153 2.28 29.23 -2.30
CA VAL A 153 1.65 28.57 -3.46
C VAL A 153 0.33 29.24 -3.80
N LYS A 154 -0.44 29.65 -2.78
CA LYS A 154 -1.72 30.36 -2.98
C LYS A 154 -1.55 31.74 -3.60
N GLU A 155 -0.45 32.41 -3.30
CA GLU A 155 -0.12 33.76 -3.78
C GLU A 155 0.33 33.83 -5.25
N LEU A 156 0.73 32.70 -5.85
CA LEU A 156 1.11 32.64 -7.27
C LEU A 156 -0.06 33.04 -8.15
N ASP A 157 0.18 33.59 -9.34
CA ASP A 157 -0.85 33.67 -10.38
C ASP A 157 -1.12 32.27 -11.00
N ASP A 158 -2.18 32.12 -11.80
CA ASP A 158 -2.59 30.81 -12.31
C ASP A 158 -1.54 30.17 -13.24
N LYS A 159 -0.82 30.99 -14.02
CA LYS A 159 0.23 30.51 -14.92
C LYS A 159 1.46 30.07 -14.14
N GLU A 160 1.85 30.83 -13.13
CA GLU A 160 2.93 30.49 -12.22
C GLU A 160 2.59 29.25 -11.39
N LEU A 161 1.35 29.13 -10.92
CA LEU A 161 0.87 27.98 -10.18
C LEU A 161 0.92 26.71 -11.04
N GLU A 162 0.38 26.74 -12.26
CA GLU A 162 0.43 25.60 -13.19
C GLU A 162 1.88 25.18 -13.46
N SER A 163 2.78 26.13 -13.73
CA SER A 163 4.20 25.84 -13.94
C SER A 163 4.88 25.26 -12.70
N THR A 164 4.49 25.73 -11.51
CA THR A 164 5.05 25.26 -10.23
C THR A 164 4.59 23.83 -9.92
N ILE A 165 3.31 23.51 -10.16
CA ILE A 165 2.76 22.15 -10.04
C ILE A 165 3.49 21.19 -10.98
N ARG A 166 3.67 21.59 -12.25
CA ARG A 166 4.45 20.82 -13.22
C ARG A 166 5.86 20.53 -12.74
N GLU A 167 6.57 21.55 -12.29
CA GLU A 167 7.96 21.39 -11.84
C GLU A 167 8.06 20.48 -10.63
N ARG A 168 7.15 20.62 -9.66
CA ARG A 168 7.08 19.70 -8.52
C ARG A 168 6.87 18.26 -8.95
N ALA A 169 5.88 18.00 -9.81
CA ALA A 169 5.59 16.64 -10.29
C ALA A 169 6.84 16.01 -10.93
N ARG A 170 7.50 16.76 -11.84
CA ARG A 170 8.68 16.28 -12.58
C ARG A 170 9.92 16.11 -11.70
N THR A 171 10.18 17.04 -10.79
CA THR A 171 11.40 17.02 -9.97
C THR A 171 11.35 15.95 -8.90
N VAL A 172 10.22 15.77 -8.21
CA VAL A 172 10.08 14.76 -7.17
C VAL A 172 10.15 13.37 -7.79
N THR A 173 9.36 13.08 -8.82
CA THR A 173 9.38 11.78 -9.49
C THR A 173 10.70 11.51 -10.22
N GLY A 174 11.29 12.52 -10.87
CA GLY A 174 12.57 12.40 -11.56
C GLY A 174 13.76 12.16 -10.62
N LYS A 175 13.82 12.85 -9.48
CA LYS A 175 14.88 12.64 -8.47
C LYS A 175 14.78 11.25 -7.83
N TYR A 176 13.56 10.77 -7.60
CA TYR A 176 13.30 9.50 -6.91
C TYR A 176 12.87 8.36 -7.84
N LYS A 177 13.24 8.46 -9.11
CA LYS A 177 12.91 7.51 -10.16
C LYS A 177 13.26 6.08 -9.75
N GLY A 178 12.26 5.20 -9.77
CA GLY A 178 12.39 3.79 -9.38
C GLY A 178 12.66 3.50 -7.90
N ARG A 179 12.70 4.52 -7.02
CA ARG A 179 12.96 4.34 -5.58
C ARG A 179 11.68 4.23 -4.76
N PHE A 180 10.61 4.92 -5.18
CA PHE A 180 9.28 4.71 -4.61
C PHE A 180 8.54 3.62 -5.37
N ALA A 181 7.87 2.73 -4.62
CA ALA A 181 7.07 1.66 -5.19
C ALA A 181 5.75 2.17 -5.80
N GLU A 182 5.17 3.22 -5.20
CA GLU A 182 3.95 3.89 -5.67
C GLU A 182 3.82 5.30 -5.04
N TYR A 183 2.95 6.16 -5.59
CA TYR A 183 2.74 7.54 -5.15
C TYR A 183 1.28 7.91 -4.95
N ASP A 184 1.04 8.62 -3.85
CA ASP A 184 0.08 9.73 -3.71
C ASP A 184 0.07 10.71 -4.87
N LEU A 185 -0.83 10.61 -5.86
CA LEU A 185 -0.92 11.68 -6.86
C LEU A 185 -1.46 12.97 -6.24
N ASN A 186 -2.77 13.02 -5.95
CA ASN A 186 -3.42 14.15 -5.31
C ASN A 186 -4.36 13.62 -4.23
N ASN A 187 -4.01 13.89 -2.98
CA ASN A 187 -4.67 13.34 -1.80
C ASN A 187 -6.00 14.05 -1.52
N GLU A 188 -7.01 13.28 -1.11
CA GLU A 188 -8.28 13.76 -0.54
C GLU A 188 -9.15 14.65 -1.45
N MET A 189 -9.08 14.43 -2.76
CA MET A 189 -9.78 15.24 -3.76
C MET A 189 -11.31 15.22 -3.61
N VAL A 190 -11.90 14.22 -2.96
CA VAL A 190 -13.36 14.20 -2.69
C VAL A 190 -13.74 15.27 -1.66
N HIS A 191 -12.84 15.60 -0.74
CA HIS A 191 -13.08 16.52 0.37
C HIS A 191 -12.63 17.95 0.08
N GLY A 192 -11.67 18.13 -0.82
CA GLY A 192 -11.27 19.43 -1.33
C GLY A 192 -10.25 19.31 -2.46
N ASN A 193 -10.43 20.10 -3.51
CA ASN A 193 -9.60 20.01 -4.69
C ASN A 193 -9.21 21.40 -5.21
N TYR A 194 -8.46 22.13 -4.37
CA TYR A 194 -7.97 23.49 -4.62
C TYR A 194 -7.43 23.66 -6.05
N TYR A 195 -6.66 22.69 -6.54
CA TYR A 195 -6.04 22.78 -7.86
C TYR A 195 -7.07 22.69 -9.00
N GLU A 196 -8.03 21.76 -8.96
CA GLU A 196 -9.10 21.71 -9.97
C GLU A 196 -10.06 22.89 -9.86
N GLU A 197 -10.39 23.31 -8.64
CA GLU A 197 -11.26 24.46 -8.37
C GLU A 197 -10.66 25.76 -8.93
N ARG A 198 -9.33 25.87 -8.90
CA ARG A 198 -8.61 27.06 -9.37
C ARG A 198 -8.20 27.00 -10.85
N LEU A 199 -7.64 25.89 -11.31
CA LEU A 199 -7.04 25.75 -12.65
C LEU A 199 -7.92 24.96 -13.63
N GLY A 200 -9.06 24.41 -13.17
CA GLY A 200 -9.97 23.59 -13.96
C GLY A 200 -9.69 22.10 -13.88
N LYS A 201 -10.69 21.29 -14.26
CA LYS A 201 -10.70 19.82 -14.10
C LYS A 201 -9.54 19.09 -14.77
N ASP A 202 -9.00 19.63 -15.85
CA ASP A 202 -7.90 18.98 -16.61
C ASP A 202 -6.57 18.98 -15.84
N ILE A 203 -6.42 19.76 -14.76
CA ILE A 203 -5.15 19.86 -14.04
C ILE A 203 -4.72 18.54 -13.41
N THR A 204 -5.64 17.70 -12.92
CA THR A 204 -5.30 16.40 -12.32
C THR A 204 -4.69 15.46 -13.35
N LYS A 205 -5.19 15.50 -14.59
CA LYS A 205 -4.58 14.75 -15.70
C LYS A 205 -3.16 15.27 -16.00
N LYS A 206 -2.99 16.58 -16.09
CA LYS A 206 -1.66 17.19 -16.32
C LYS A 206 -0.68 16.86 -15.21
N MET A 207 -1.10 16.90 -13.94
CA MET A 207 -0.29 16.48 -12.79
C MET A 207 0.23 15.05 -12.96
N ALA A 208 -0.64 14.12 -13.39
CA ALA A 208 -0.25 12.75 -13.65
C ALA A 208 0.74 12.65 -14.82
N GLU A 209 0.46 13.33 -15.94
CA GLU A 209 1.35 13.36 -17.11
C GLU A 209 2.74 13.90 -16.75
N TRP A 210 2.82 14.97 -15.99
CA TRP A 210 4.09 15.55 -15.53
C TRP A 210 4.83 14.66 -14.52
N ALA A 211 4.11 13.90 -13.69
CA ALA A 211 4.72 12.88 -12.84
C ALA A 211 5.34 11.76 -13.70
N MET A 212 4.64 11.31 -14.75
CA MET A 212 5.15 10.32 -15.70
C MET A 212 6.30 10.83 -16.56
N GLU A 213 6.39 12.15 -16.81
CA GLU A 213 7.56 12.76 -17.46
C GLU A 213 8.83 12.65 -16.61
N GLY A 214 8.72 12.73 -15.28
CA GLY A 214 9.85 12.54 -14.37
C GLY A 214 10.21 11.05 -14.20
N ASP A 215 9.19 10.20 -14.03
CA ASP A 215 9.35 8.75 -13.99
C ASP A 215 8.22 8.01 -14.74
N LYS A 216 8.54 7.53 -15.95
CA LYS A 216 7.61 6.79 -16.82
C LYS A 216 7.09 5.47 -16.25
N ASP A 217 7.74 4.95 -15.20
CA ASP A 217 7.38 3.67 -14.57
C ASP A 217 6.69 3.92 -13.21
N ALA A 218 6.42 5.19 -12.84
CA ALA A 218 5.73 5.53 -11.61
C ALA A 218 4.31 4.96 -11.58
N LYS A 219 3.93 4.43 -10.40
CA LYS A 219 2.57 3.95 -10.12
C LYS A 219 1.82 5.02 -9.34
N LEU A 220 0.85 5.67 -9.98
CA LEU A 220 0.06 6.74 -9.38
C LEU A 220 -1.23 6.20 -8.78
N TYR A 221 -1.46 6.49 -7.49
CA TYR A 221 -2.65 6.09 -6.75
C TYR A 221 -3.52 7.31 -6.47
N LEU A 222 -4.83 7.06 -6.45
CA LEU A 222 -5.79 7.93 -5.76
C LEU A 222 -5.72 7.61 -4.27
N ASN A 223 -6.01 8.56 -3.38
CA ASN A 223 -6.04 8.29 -1.94
C ASN A 223 -7.04 9.21 -1.24
N ASP A 224 -7.96 8.65 -0.47
CA ASP A 224 -8.99 9.42 0.23
C ASP A 224 -9.52 8.69 1.49
N TYR A 225 -10.13 9.45 2.41
CA TYR A 225 -10.71 8.92 3.65
C TYR A 225 -12.22 8.74 3.58
N ASP A 226 -12.80 8.12 4.61
CA ASP A 226 -14.24 7.84 4.71
C ASP A 226 -14.85 6.97 3.59
N ILE A 227 -14.04 6.46 2.66
CA ILE A 227 -14.48 5.53 1.61
C ILE A 227 -15.01 4.24 2.22
N LEU A 228 -14.23 3.62 3.11
CA LEU A 228 -14.53 2.33 3.72
C LEU A 228 -15.59 2.41 4.82
N THR A 229 -15.98 3.63 5.24
CA THR A 229 -17.12 3.85 6.13
C THR A 229 -18.44 4.00 5.35
N GLY A 230 -18.40 3.99 4.02
CA GLY A 230 -19.54 4.20 3.14
C GLY A 230 -19.95 5.66 2.96
N ARG A 231 -19.50 6.57 3.83
CA ARG A 231 -19.96 7.97 3.86
C ARG A 231 -19.69 8.73 2.57
N VAL A 232 -18.52 8.53 1.98
CA VAL A 232 -18.12 9.21 0.73
C VAL A 232 -17.80 8.23 -0.41
N LEU A 233 -18.24 6.98 -0.28
CA LEU A 233 -18.02 5.95 -1.30
C LEU A 233 -18.55 6.40 -2.67
N VAL A 234 -19.81 6.87 -2.74
CA VAL A 234 -20.45 7.23 -4.02
C VAL A 234 -19.70 8.37 -4.76
N PRO A 235 -19.38 9.52 -4.11
CA PRO A 235 -18.51 10.53 -4.71
C PRO A 235 -17.15 10.00 -5.18
N TYR A 236 -16.50 9.13 -4.41
CA TYR A 236 -15.21 8.57 -4.78
C TYR A 236 -15.30 7.65 -6.00
N LEU A 237 -16.29 6.76 -6.06
CA LEU A 237 -16.56 5.93 -7.25
C LEU A 237 -16.80 6.80 -8.49
N LYS A 238 -17.48 7.94 -8.34
CA LYS A 238 -17.69 8.89 -9.44
C LYS A 238 -16.36 9.51 -9.88
N GLN A 239 -15.54 9.99 -8.95
CA GLN A 239 -14.24 10.57 -9.26
C GLN A 239 -13.31 9.58 -9.99
N ILE A 240 -13.25 8.32 -9.53
CA ILE A 240 -12.45 7.27 -10.20
C ILE A 240 -12.92 7.09 -11.65
N ARG A 241 -14.24 6.97 -11.89
CA ARG A 241 -14.79 6.88 -13.26
C ARG A 241 -14.41 8.06 -14.14
N GLU A 242 -14.52 9.27 -13.60
CA GLU A 242 -14.21 10.50 -14.34
C GLU A 242 -12.73 10.60 -14.71
N LEU A 243 -11.82 10.25 -13.80
CA LEU A 243 -10.38 10.28 -14.06
C LEU A 243 -9.94 9.19 -15.05
N LEU A 244 -10.49 7.97 -14.92
CA LEU A 244 -10.24 6.90 -15.89
C LEU A 244 -10.77 7.28 -17.28
N ALA A 245 -11.96 7.89 -17.38
CA ALA A 245 -12.52 8.36 -18.64
C ALA A 245 -11.70 9.48 -19.30
N GLN A 246 -11.02 10.31 -18.50
CA GLN A 246 -10.09 11.34 -18.97
C GLN A 246 -8.73 10.77 -19.44
N GLY A 247 -8.46 9.49 -19.16
CA GLY A 247 -7.20 8.83 -19.49
C GLY A 247 -6.08 9.12 -18.50
N VAL A 248 -6.40 9.46 -17.25
CA VAL A 248 -5.40 9.60 -16.19
C VAL A 248 -4.79 8.22 -15.90
N PRO A 249 -3.45 8.05 -15.90
CA PRO A 249 -2.79 6.75 -15.74
C PRO A 249 -2.78 6.29 -14.27
N ILE A 250 -3.97 6.05 -13.71
CA ILE A 250 -4.13 5.54 -12.34
C ILE A 250 -3.75 4.06 -12.31
N ALA A 251 -2.78 3.73 -11.45
CA ALA A 251 -2.27 2.37 -11.25
C ALA A 251 -2.97 1.63 -10.10
N GLY A 252 -3.62 2.36 -9.18
CA GLY A 252 -4.34 1.75 -8.06
C GLY A 252 -5.20 2.74 -7.26
N ILE A 253 -5.94 2.19 -6.32
CA ILE A 253 -6.93 2.89 -5.49
C ILE A 253 -6.51 2.78 -4.03
N GLY A 254 -6.11 3.90 -3.44
CA GLY A 254 -5.81 4.04 -2.03
C GLY A 254 -7.06 4.45 -1.25
N VAL A 255 -7.28 3.76 -0.13
CA VAL A 255 -8.31 4.10 0.85
C VAL A 255 -7.64 4.21 2.21
N GLN A 256 -7.72 5.38 2.85
CA GLN A 256 -6.96 5.62 4.08
C GLN A 256 -7.26 4.57 5.15
N GLY A 257 -8.53 4.19 5.33
CA GLY A 257 -8.87 3.16 6.32
C GLY A 257 -8.72 3.62 7.77
N HIS A 258 -8.62 4.94 8.00
CA HIS A 258 -8.87 5.53 9.31
C HIS A 258 -10.23 5.05 9.81
N LEU A 259 -10.24 4.21 10.83
CA LEU A 259 -11.48 3.84 11.49
C LEU A 259 -11.85 5.00 12.38
N HIS A 260 -12.56 5.96 11.82
CA HIS A 260 -12.79 7.24 12.50
C HIS A 260 -13.52 7.10 13.85
N GLY A 261 -14.08 5.94 14.22
CA GLY A 261 -14.67 5.67 15.54
C GLY A 261 -13.86 4.69 16.41
N GLU A 262 -14.55 4.09 17.38
CA GLU A 262 -14.04 3.02 18.26
C GLU A 262 -14.31 1.61 17.70
N THR A 263 -15.22 1.53 16.72
CA THR A 263 -15.59 0.34 15.95
C THR A 263 -15.92 0.74 14.51
N PHE A 264 -16.21 -0.24 13.67
CA PHE A 264 -16.61 -0.05 12.27
C PHE A 264 -17.70 -1.05 11.87
N ASP A 265 -18.44 -0.68 10.82
CA ASP A 265 -19.43 -1.57 10.20
C ASP A 265 -18.73 -2.51 9.21
N ARG A 266 -18.73 -3.81 9.56
CA ARG A 266 -18.08 -4.88 8.79
C ARG A 266 -18.73 -5.08 7.42
N LEU A 267 -20.06 -4.97 7.33
CA LEU A 267 -20.79 -5.08 6.07
C LEU A 267 -20.50 -3.86 5.18
N GLN A 268 -20.44 -2.68 5.78
CA GLN A 268 -20.10 -1.46 5.03
C GLN A 268 -18.67 -1.49 4.49
N LEU A 269 -17.72 -2.02 5.27
CA LEU A 269 -16.35 -2.25 4.81
C LEU A 269 -16.33 -3.18 3.59
N GLN A 270 -16.99 -4.35 3.69
CA GLN A 270 -17.08 -5.32 2.59
C GLN A 270 -17.71 -4.69 1.34
N ASN A 271 -18.87 -4.02 1.48
CA ASN A 271 -19.57 -3.37 0.37
C ASN A 271 -18.73 -2.29 -0.33
N ALA A 272 -17.92 -1.54 0.44
CA ALA A 272 -17.03 -0.53 -0.12
C ALA A 272 -15.91 -1.21 -0.94
N LEU A 273 -15.28 -2.26 -0.41
CA LEU A 273 -14.25 -3.02 -1.13
C LEU A 273 -14.80 -3.66 -2.41
N ASP A 274 -15.99 -4.27 -2.36
CA ASP A 274 -16.65 -4.88 -3.51
C ASP A 274 -16.95 -3.83 -4.60
N SER A 275 -17.37 -2.64 -4.19
CA SER A 275 -17.65 -1.52 -5.10
C SER A 275 -16.38 -1.02 -5.79
N LEU A 276 -15.26 -0.94 -5.07
CA LEU A 276 -13.97 -0.50 -5.60
C LEU A 276 -13.35 -1.57 -6.53
N ALA A 277 -13.56 -2.85 -6.25
CA ALA A 277 -13.07 -3.94 -7.11
C ALA A 277 -13.63 -3.90 -8.55
N GLN A 278 -14.79 -3.27 -8.77
CA GLN A 278 -15.38 -3.15 -10.10
C GLN A 278 -14.50 -2.38 -11.10
N PHE A 279 -13.53 -1.59 -10.62
CA PHE A 279 -12.58 -0.88 -11.47
C PHE A 279 -11.45 -1.77 -12.01
N GLY A 280 -11.27 -2.99 -11.49
CA GLY A 280 -10.19 -3.88 -11.89
C GLY A 280 -8.78 -3.37 -11.52
N LEU A 281 -8.69 -2.39 -10.63
CA LEU A 281 -7.45 -1.85 -10.10
C LEU A 281 -7.18 -2.43 -8.70
N PRO A 282 -5.90 -2.59 -8.29
CA PRO A 282 -5.56 -2.97 -6.93
C PRO A 282 -6.05 -1.90 -5.94
N VAL A 283 -6.59 -2.35 -4.81
CA VAL A 283 -7.01 -1.52 -3.69
C VAL A 283 -5.97 -1.66 -2.58
N LYS A 284 -5.56 -0.55 -1.97
CA LYS A 284 -4.65 -0.55 -0.83
C LYS A 284 -5.28 0.19 0.33
N VAL A 285 -5.29 -0.42 1.51
CA VAL A 285 -5.58 0.31 2.75
C VAL A 285 -4.31 1.02 3.16
N THR A 286 -4.29 2.34 3.14
CA THR A 286 -3.04 3.12 3.10
C THR A 286 -2.65 3.76 4.44
N GLU A 287 -3.61 3.94 5.36
CA GLU A 287 -3.45 4.72 6.58
C GLU A 287 -4.29 4.14 7.76
N PHE A 288 -4.39 2.82 7.86
CA PHE A 288 -5.19 2.17 8.88
C PHE A 288 -4.78 2.60 10.29
N ASN A 289 -5.74 3.03 11.08
CA ASN A 289 -5.58 3.16 12.52
C ASN A 289 -6.94 3.03 13.22
N MET A 290 -6.89 2.56 14.45
CA MET A 290 -8.05 2.46 15.33
C MET A 290 -7.60 2.62 16.79
N PRO A 291 -8.30 3.43 17.60
CA PRO A 291 -9.43 4.29 17.24
C PRO A 291 -8.99 5.49 16.40
N GLY A 292 -9.92 6.07 15.64
CA GLY A 292 -9.65 7.20 14.76
C GLY A 292 -10.13 8.56 15.28
N GLN A 293 -10.06 9.58 14.42
CA GLN A 293 -10.23 10.99 14.81
C GLN A 293 -11.62 11.39 15.35
N ARG A 294 -12.67 10.61 15.09
CA ARG A 294 -14.03 10.85 15.61
C ARG A 294 -14.35 9.99 16.86
N SER A 295 -13.35 9.29 17.41
CA SER A 295 -13.47 8.55 18.67
C SER A 295 -13.37 9.47 19.89
N ARG A 296 -13.93 9.03 21.03
CA ARG A 296 -13.80 9.80 22.28
C ARG A 296 -12.34 9.97 22.71
N TYR A 297 -11.47 9.02 22.36
CA TYR A 297 -10.05 9.10 22.70
C TYR A 297 -9.37 10.31 22.05
N TYR A 298 -9.73 10.61 20.82
CA TYR A 298 -9.21 11.79 20.13
C TYR A 298 -9.90 13.06 20.62
N THR A 299 -11.25 13.08 20.64
CA THR A 299 -12.02 14.30 20.95
C THR A 299 -11.85 14.75 22.41
N GLU A 300 -11.76 13.82 23.35
CA GLU A 300 -11.56 14.08 24.78
C GLU A 300 -10.09 13.99 25.21
N LYS A 301 -9.18 13.75 24.25
CA LYS A 301 -7.72 13.65 24.46
C LYS A 301 -7.30 12.55 25.45
N ILE A 302 -8.05 11.46 25.53
CA ILE A 302 -7.72 10.30 26.36
C ILE A 302 -6.51 9.57 25.75
N ARG A 303 -5.45 9.41 26.55
CA ARG A 303 -4.17 8.81 26.11
C ARG A 303 -3.92 7.40 26.62
N VAL A 304 -4.80 6.88 27.47
CA VAL A 304 -4.67 5.57 28.10
C VAL A 304 -6.03 4.87 28.02
N MET A 305 -6.04 3.66 27.49
CA MET A 305 -7.21 2.79 27.46
C MET A 305 -7.26 1.94 28.73
N THR A 306 -8.46 1.56 29.16
CA THR A 306 -8.60 0.50 30.16
C THR A 306 -8.22 -0.86 29.54
N PRO A 307 -7.87 -1.89 30.34
CA PRO A 307 -7.57 -3.22 29.80
C PRO A 307 -8.67 -3.78 28.89
N ALA A 308 -9.94 -3.61 29.26
CA ALA A 308 -11.07 -4.07 28.44
C ALA A 308 -11.18 -3.33 27.10
N GLU A 309 -10.81 -2.05 27.05
CA GLU A 309 -10.80 -1.25 25.82
C GLU A 309 -9.64 -1.65 24.90
N GLU A 310 -8.47 -1.97 25.45
CA GLU A 310 -7.34 -2.50 24.66
C GLU A 310 -7.69 -3.84 23.99
N GLU A 311 -8.36 -4.74 24.72
CA GLU A 311 -8.85 -6.02 24.17
C GLU A 311 -9.91 -5.80 23.07
N ALA A 312 -10.82 -4.84 23.26
CA ALA A 312 -11.80 -4.49 22.24
C ALA A 312 -11.12 -3.95 20.98
N LYS A 313 -10.13 -3.05 21.13
CA LYS A 313 -9.33 -2.54 20.00
C LYS A 313 -8.62 -3.67 19.26
N ALA A 314 -8.01 -4.63 19.98
CA ALA A 314 -7.34 -5.77 19.39
C ALA A 314 -8.31 -6.61 18.53
N LYS A 315 -9.50 -6.90 19.05
CA LYS A 315 -10.54 -7.64 18.31
C LYS A 315 -11.01 -6.91 17.06
N GLU A 316 -11.29 -5.61 17.16
CA GLU A 316 -11.74 -4.82 16.00
C GLU A 316 -10.66 -4.74 14.92
N MET A 317 -9.38 -4.63 15.30
CA MET A 317 -8.28 -4.68 14.34
C MET A 317 -8.20 -6.03 13.63
N VAL A 318 -8.31 -7.14 14.36
CA VAL A 318 -8.30 -8.49 13.77
C VAL A 318 -9.44 -8.66 12.76
N ASP A 319 -10.66 -8.23 13.10
CA ASP A 319 -11.80 -8.34 12.19
C ASP A 319 -11.59 -7.49 10.93
N TYR A 320 -11.08 -6.26 11.08
CA TYR A 320 -10.79 -5.37 9.96
C TYR A 320 -9.73 -5.97 9.02
N TYR A 321 -8.63 -6.46 9.59
CA TYR A 321 -7.55 -7.10 8.85
C TYR A 321 -8.04 -8.34 8.11
N ARG A 322 -8.84 -9.19 8.76
CA ARG A 322 -9.38 -10.41 8.14
C ARG A 322 -10.29 -10.10 6.96
N ILE A 323 -11.18 -9.12 7.07
CA ILE A 323 -12.06 -8.70 5.96
C ILE A 323 -11.23 -8.16 4.79
N CYS A 324 -10.28 -7.27 5.06
CA CYS A 324 -9.43 -6.69 4.01
C CYS A 324 -8.52 -7.75 3.37
N PHE A 325 -7.92 -8.63 4.16
CA PHE A 325 -7.05 -9.69 3.66
C PHE A 325 -7.83 -10.76 2.90
N ALA A 326 -9.10 -11.05 3.25
CA ALA A 326 -9.96 -11.93 2.47
C ALA A 326 -10.38 -11.33 1.11
N HIS A 327 -10.27 -10.01 0.92
CA HIS A 327 -10.79 -9.37 -0.29
C HIS A 327 -9.80 -9.42 -1.48
N PRO A 328 -10.17 -9.95 -2.66
CA PRO A 328 -9.21 -10.26 -3.73
C PRO A 328 -8.55 -9.04 -4.38
N SER A 329 -9.21 -7.87 -4.38
CA SER A 329 -8.63 -6.63 -4.91
C SER A 329 -7.67 -5.95 -3.93
N VAL A 330 -7.74 -6.27 -2.63
CA VAL A 330 -6.85 -5.66 -1.65
C VAL A 330 -5.47 -6.30 -1.77
N ASP A 331 -4.41 -5.50 -1.88
CA ASP A 331 -3.02 -5.99 -1.98
C ASP A 331 -2.10 -5.50 -0.85
N GLY A 332 -2.61 -4.62 0.02
CA GLY A 332 -1.88 -4.15 1.18
C GLY A 332 -2.73 -3.45 2.23
N ILE A 333 -2.23 -3.46 3.47
CA ILE A 333 -2.73 -2.68 4.60
C ILE A 333 -1.52 -2.01 5.26
N LEU A 334 -1.53 -0.68 5.32
CA LEU A 334 -0.49 0.13 5.96
C LEU A 334 -1.08 0.83 7.17
N MET A 335 -0.46 0.65 8.33
CA MET A 335 -0.82 1.36 9.56
C MET A 335 -0.35 2.82 9.54
N TRP A 336 -1.14 3.73 10.09
CA TRP A 336 -0.74 5.14 10.25
C TRP A 336 -0.10 5.40 11.62
N GLY A 337 1.08 4.79 11.81
CA GLY A 337 1.89 4.87 13.01
C GLY A 337 1.66 3.70 13.97
N PHE A 338 2.75 3.15 14.52
CA PHE A 338 2.71 1.96 15.37
C PHE A 338 3.25 2.19 16.79
N TRP A 339 3.88 3.34 17.06
CA TRP A 339 4.46 3.67 18.36
C TRP A 339 3.85 4.94 18.93
N ALA A 340 3.34 4.86 20.16
CA ALA A 340 2.63 5.96 20.83
C ALA A 340 3.50 7.22 21.04
N GLY A 341 4.84 7.09 21.02
CA GLY A 341 5.76 8.23 21.11
C GLY A 341 5.82 9.09 19.85
N ALA A 342 5.41 8.57 18.69
CA ALA A 342 5.44 9.28 17.41
C ALA A 342 4.11 9.25 16.65
N ASN A 343 3.04 8.71 17.24
CA ASN A 343 1.72 8.60 16.61
C ASN A 343 0.84 9.81 16.94
N TRP A 344 0.17 10.39 15.93
CA TRP A 344 -0.78 11.49 16.09
C TRP A 344 -2.02 11.12 16.95
N ILE A 345 -2.39 9.83 17.00
CA ILE A 345 -3.39 9.26 17.93
C ILE A 345 -2.71 8.17 18.77
N PRO A 346 -2.05 8.48 19.90
CA PRO A 346 -1.21 7.51 20.60
C PRO A 346 -1.89 6.19 20.99
N VAL A 347 -3.18 6.23 21.36
CA VAL A 347 -3.92 5.02 21.75
C VAL A 347 -4.19 4.06 20.59
N SER A 348 -4.02 4.48 19.33
CA SER A 348 -4.12 3.62 18.16
C SER A 348 -2.81 2.91 17.80
N SER A 349 -1.81 2.99 18.67
CA SER A 349 -0.50 2.36 18.45
C SER A 349 -0.47 0.90 18.90
N LEU A 350 0.43 0.13 18.28
CA LEU A 350 0.77 -1.22 18.72
C LEU A 350 1.64 -1.18 19.99
N TYR A 351 2.57 -0.24 20.07
CA TYR A 351 3.47 -0.08 21.22
C TYR A 351 3.15 1.18 22.00
N ARG A 352 3.15 1.05 23.32
CA ARG A 352 3.07 2.18 24.25
C ARG A 352 4.35 3.02 24.16
N ARG A 353 4.34 4.18 24.83
CA ARG A 353 5.46 5.12 24.79
C ARG A 353 6.76 4.52 25.33
N ASP A 354 6.67 3.60 26.28
CA ASP A 354 7.77 2.85 26.88
C ASP A 354 8.16 1.57 26.11
N TRP A 355 7.64 1.40 24.89
CA TRP A 355 7.84 0.23 24.03
C TRP A 355 7.21 -1.08 24.53
N SER A 356 6.41 -1.05 25.62
CA SER A 356 5.62 -2.23 25.99
C SER A 356 4.54 -2.52 24.91
N PRO A 357 4.34 -3.79 24.53
CA PRO A 357 3.32 -4.16 23.57
C PRO A 357 1.92 -3.96 24.15
N THR A 358 0.98 -3.52 23.32
CA THR A 358 -0.46 -3.56 23.62
C THR A 358 -1.05 -4.91 23.24
N PRO A 359 -2.23 -5.29 23.75
CA PRO A 359 -2.98 -6.45 23.24
C PRO A 359 -3.17 -6.44 21.71
N ALA A 360 -3.30 -5.25 21.11
CA ALA A 360 -3.34 -5.13 19.66
C ALA A 360 -2.01 -5.53 18.99
N ALA A 361 -0.84 -5.20 19.56
CA ALA A 361 0.44 -5.69 19.02
C ALA A 361 0.51 -7.22 19.01
N GLU A 362 0.11 -7.86 20.10
CA GLU A 362 0.10 -9.31 20.22
C GLU A 362 -0.88 -9.93 19.20
N ALA A 363 -2.10 -9.40 19.10
CA ALA A 363 -3.09 -9.87 18.13
C ALA A 363 -2.65 -9.67 16.67
N TYR A 364 -1.99 -8.56 16.34
CA TYR A 364 -1.41 -8.31 15.02
C TYR A 364 -0.32 -9.33 14.68
N GLN A 365 0.61 -9.55 15.61
CA GLN A 365 1.72 -10.47 15.43
C GLN A 365 1.25 -11.91 15.29
N ASP A 366 0.28 -12.33 16.10
CA ASP A 366 -0.38 -13.62 15.99
C ASP A 366 -1.04 -13.78 14.62
N LEU A 367 -1.83 -12.80 14.19
CA LEU A 367 -2.55 -12.88 12.93
C LEU A 367 -1.61 -13.04 11.73
N ILE A 368 -0.51 -12.26 11.68
CA ILE A 368 0.40 -12.26 10.53
C ILE A 368 1.43 -13.39 10.61
N PHE A 369 2.12 -13.55 11.75
CA PHE A 369 3.28 -14.42 11.85
C PHE A 369 2.95 -15.83 12.35
N ARG A 370 1.75 -16.06 12.89
CA ARG A 370 1.26 -17.40 13.24
C ARG A 370 0.18 -17.87 12.27
N ASP A 371 -0.89 -17.09 12.09
CA ASP A 371 -2.06 -17.56 11.36
C ASP A 371 -1.89 -17.39 9.84
N TRP A 372 -1.20 -16.33 9.41
CA TRP A 372 -0.96 -16.03 8.00
C TRP A 372 0.45 -16.33 7.52
N TRP A 373 1.27 -17.04 8.29
CA TRP A 373 2.64 -17.40 7.89
C TRP A 373 2.78 -18.89 7.63
N THR A 374 3.35 -19.26 6.49
CA THR A 374 3.46 -20.68 6.12
C THR A 374 4.70 -21.32 6.73
N LYS A 375 4.50 -22.37 7.52
CA LYS A 375 5.57 -23.26 8.01
C LYS A 375 5.10 -24.71 7.98
N GLU A 376 5.61 -25.47 7.02
CA GLU A 376 5.15 -26.83 6.74
C GLU A 376 6.30 -27.84 6.83
N LYS A 377 5.98 -29.04 7.31
CA LYS A 377 6.91 -30.17 7.36
C LYS A 377 6.20 -31.45 6.98
N GLY A 378 6.83 -32.24 6.13
CA GLY A 378 6.28 -33.53 5.71
C GLY A 378 7.33 -34.44 5.09
N LYS A 379 6.86 -35.42 4.33
CA LYS A 379 7.70 -36.35 3.58
C LYS A 379 7.19 -36.50 2.16
N ALA A 380 8.11 -36.71 1.23
CA ALA A 380 7.75 -37.10 -0.12
C ALA A 380 7.04 -38.45 -0.12
N ASP A 381 5.97 -38.56 -0.90
CA ASP A 381 5.19 -39.78 -1.06
C ASP A 381 5.98 -40.88 -1.82
N THR A 382 5.32 -42.01 -2.09
CA THR A 382 5.92 -43.13 -2.84
C THR A 382 6.32 -42.77 -4.28
N ASN A 383 5.76 -41.69 -4.84
CA ASN A 383 6.10 -41.15 -6.15
C ASN A 383 7.15 -40.03 -6.08
N GLY A 384 7.70 -39.75 -4.89
CA GLY A 384 8.69 -38.70 -4.69
C GLY A 384 8.11 -37.28 -4.72
N ARG A 385 6.85 -37.10 -4.28
CA ARG A 385 6.16 -35.80 -4.30
C ARG A 385 5.69 -35.39 -2.92
N TYR A 386 5.82 -34.11 -2.60
CA TYR A 386 5.17 -33.47 -1.45
C TYR A 386 4.48 -32.20 -1.95
N SER A 387 3.23 -31.97 -1.54
CA SER A 387 2.47 -30.78 -1.94
C SER A 387 1.79 -30.16 -0.72
N THR A 388 1.77 -28.84 -0.68
CA THR A 388 1.02 -28.07 0.32
C THR A 388 0.56 -26.74 -0.28
N ARG A 389 -0.33 -26.03 0.41
CA ARG A 389 -0.71 -24.65 0.07
C ARG A 389 0.04 -23.69 0.97
N GLY A 390 0.60 -22.64 0.37
CA GLY A 390 1.35 -21.60 1.08
C GLY A 390 0.89 -20.20 0.69
N PHE A 391 0.97 -19.26 1.62
CA PHE A 391 0.69 -17.85 1.35
C PHE A 391 1.64 -17.27 0.29
N TYR A 392 1.15 -16.41 -0.59
CA TYR A 392 1.99 -15.83 -1.63
C TYR A 392 3.18 -15.05 -1.02
N GLY A 393 4.37 -15.32 -1.54
CA GLY A 393 5.62 -14.85 -0.98
C GLY A 393 6.83 -15.68 -1.36
N LYS A 394 7.95 -15.40 -0.68
CA LYS A 394 9.22 -16.09 -0.88
C LYS A 394 9.38 -17.21 0.14
N TYR A 395 9.98 -18.31 -0.28
CA TYR A 395 10.13 -19.53 0.51
C TYR A 395 11.56 -20.05 0.53
N ARG A 396 11.95 -20.68 1.63
CA ARG A 396 13.06 -21.62 1.73
C ARG A 396 12.50 -23.03 1.80
N ILE A 397 12.92 -23.88 0.88
CA ILE A 397 12.55 -25.30 0.84
C ILE A 397 13.80 -26.13 1.09
N THR A 398 13.72 -27.01 2.09
CA THR A 398 14.82 -27.90 2.50
C THR A 398 14.38 -29.35 2.32
N VAL A 399 15.18 -30.14 1.61
CA VAL A 399 15.01 -31.59 1.42
C VAL A 399 16.32 -32.29 1.73
N GLY A 400 16.33 -33.12 2.78
CA GLY A 400 17.58 -33.69 3.31
C GLY A 400 18.59 -32.58 3.67
N ASN A 401 19.73 -32.55 2.99
CA ASN A 401 20.78 -31.54 3.17
C ASN A 401 20.77 -30.44 2.09
N GLN A 402 19.79 -30.42 1.19
CA GLN A 402 19.68 -29.43 0.12
C GLN A 402 18.65 -28.36 0.47
N THR A 403 18.98 -27.11 0.17
CA THR A 403 18.11 -25.96 0.40
C THR A 403 17.99 -25.13 -0.88
N ARG A 404 16.79 -24.65 -1.20
CA ARG A 404 16.54 -23.69 -2.29
C ARG A 404 15.56 -22.61 -1.87
N GLU A 405 15.78 -21.40 -2.37
CA GLU A 405 14.80 -20.31 -2.27
C GLU A 405 13.96 -20.23 -3.54
N VAL A 406 12.64 -20.05 -3.39
CA VAL A 406 11.69 -19.93 -4.50
C VAL A 406 10.62 -18.90 -4.21
N ASP A 407 10.07 -18.29 -5.26
CA ASP A 407 8.94 -17.37 -5.17
C ASP A 407 7.65 -18.09 -5.59
N LEU A 408 6.65 -18.06 -4.71
CA LEU A 408 5.26 -18.42 -5.01
C LEU A 408 4.47 -17.12 -5.15
N SER A 409 4.23 -16.68 -6.38
CA SER A 409 3.51 -15.42 -6.63
C SER A 409 2.02 -15.61 -6.86
N LYS A 410 1.20 -14.61 -6.49
CA LYS A 410 -0.26 -14.64 -6.75
C LYS A 410 -0.58 -14.80 -8.24
N GLU A 411 0.19 -14.13 -9.09
CA GLU A 411 0.08 -14.21 -10.54
C GLU A 411 0.24 -15.65 -11.07
N LYS A 412 1.19 -16.42 -10.52
CA LYS A 412 1.47 -17.80 -10.96
C LYS A 412 0.55 -18.83 -10.32
N GLY A 413 0.08 -18.57 -9.09
CA GLY A 413 -0.78 -19.47 -8.32
C GLY A 413 -0.13 -20.79 -7.86
N SER A 414 1.01 -21.17 -8.41
CA SER A 414 1.73 -22.39 -8.05
C SER A 414 3.22 -22.31 -8.37
N VAL A 415 4.02 -23.17 -7.69
CA VAL A 415 5.44 -23.36 -7.97
C VAL A 415 5.83 -24.84 -7.82
N VAL A 416 6.71 -25.33 -8.70
CA VAL A 416 7.27 -26.68 -8.65
C VAL A 416 8.77 -26.61 -8.39
N VAL A 417 9.26 -27.35 -7.40
CA VAL A 417 10.67 -27.35 -6.99
C VAL A 417 11.24 -28.75 -7.07
N ASP A 418 12.08 -28.99 -8.07
CA ASP A 418 12.77 -30.28 -8.26
C ASP A 418 14.09 -30.32 -7.48
N MET A 419 14.08 -31.04 -6.35
CA MET A 419 15.20 -31.23 -5.43
C MET A 419 16.02 -32.50 -5.73
N THR A 420 15.69 -33.23 -6.79
CA THR A 420 16.43 -34.44 -7.19
C THR A 420 17.69 -34.14 -7.99
N ARG A 421 17.74 -32.98 -8.66
CA ARG A 421 18.87 -32.55 -9.47
C ARG A 421 19.83 -31.74 -8.62
N LYS A 422 21.11 -32.13 -8.53
CA LYS A 422 22.15 -31.28 -7.92
C LYS A 422 22.21 -29.95 -8.68
N SER A 423 22.25 -28.83 -7.96
CA SER A 423 22.53 -27.51 -8.55
C SER A 423 23.87 -27.60 -9.29
N ARG A 424 23.87 -27.23 -10.59
CA ARG A 424 25.11 -27.13 -11.37
C ARG A 424 25.95 -25.96 -10.90
#